data_AF-A0A7C6EGN6-F1
#
_entry.id   AF-A0A7C6EGN6-F1
#
_cell.length_a   1.000
_cell.length_b   1.000
_cell.length_c   1.000
_cell.angle_alpha   90.00
_cell.angle_beta   90.00
_cell.angle_gamma   90.00
#
_symmetry.space_group_name_H-M   'P 1'
#
loop_
_entity.id
_entity.type
_entity.pdbx_description
1 polymer ?
#
loop_
_entity_poly.entity_id
_entity_poly.type
_entity_poly.pdbx_seq_one_letter_code
_entity_poly.pdbx_strand_id
1 'polypeptide(L)'
;HPFFNKFFEKTNELQLPILFHSGDGFSSPGLILKIAKRHPKLPIILGHLKESAINALKECKNIYVETSGTLPDFIELAVGIDEDRVLFGSDAPYYRYPTQIAIVEAAEISKKCKKKILYENFQRFISQK
;
A
#
# COMPACT_ATOMS: atom_id res chain seq x y z
N HIS A 1 13.11 14.89 3.34
CA HIS A 1 13.29 16.13 4.14
C HIS A 1 14.59 15.98 4.91
N PRO A 2 15.52 16.97 4.92
CA PRO A 2 16.85 16.81 5.51
C PRO A 2 16.83 16.30 6.96
N PHE A 3 15.84 16.71 7.77
CA PHE A 3 15.68 16.22 9.15
C PHE A 3 15.44 14.70 9.29
N PHE A 4 14.92 14.01 8.28
CA PHE A 4 14.59 12.58 8.35
C PHE A 4 15.51 11.69 7.51
N ASN A 5 16.58 12.23 6.91
CA ASN A 5 17.45 11.45 6.03
C ASN A 5 18.05 10.23 6.75
N LYS A 6 18.61 10.43 7.96
CA LYS A 6 19.19 9.34 8.76
C LYS A 6 18.15 8.26 9.11
N PHE A 7 16.90 8.66 9.36
CA PHE A 7 15.81 7.74 9.63
C PHE A 7 15.54 6.85 8.41
N PHE A 8 15.37 7.44 7.22
CA PHE A 8 15.12 6.69 5.99
C PHE A 8 16.31 5.85 5.54
N GLU A 9 17.54 6.35 5.72
CA GLU A 9 18.76 5.57 5.48
C GLU A 9 18.77 4.32 6.37
N LYS A 10 18.48 4.47 7.66
CA LYS A 10 18.52 3.35 8.59
C LYS A 10 17.39 2.35 8.36
N THR A 11 16.17 2.80 8.10
CA THR A 11 15.06 1.90 7.79
C THR A 11 15.24 1.20 6.44
N ASN A 12 15.86 1.86 5.45
CA ASN A 12 16.23 1.23 4.18
C ASN A 12 17.32 0.16 4.34
N GLU A 13 18.33 0.41 5.18
CA GLU A 13 19.38 -0.58 5.50
C GLU A 13 18.79 -1.82 6.18
N LEU A 14 17.92 -1.60 7.17
CA LEU A 14 17.27 -2.65 7.94
C LEU A 14 16.03 -3.26 7.24
N GLN A 15 15.63 -2.71 6.10
CA GLN A 15 14.39 -3.05 5.38
C GLN A 15 13.14 -3.02 6.28
N LEU A 16 13.12 -2.12 7.27
CA LEU A 16 11.98 -1.96 8.16
C LEU A 16 10.83 -1.25 7.44
N PRO A 17 9.66 -1.87 7.31
CA PRO A 17 8.50 -1.26 6.66
C PRO A 17 8.09 0.06 7.29
N ILE A 18 7.67 1.01 6.44
CA ILE A 18 7.01 2.24 6.89
C ILE A 18 5.64 2.35 6.23
N LEU A 19 4.60 2.46 7.05
CA LEU A 19 3.28 2.87 6.60
C LEU A 19 3.17 4.39 6.64
N PHE A 20 2.77 4.98 5.52
CA PHE A 20 2.40 6.37 5.44
C PHE A 20 0.88 6.48 5.30
N HIS A 21 0.27 7.28 6.16
CA HIS A 21 -1.04 7.83 5.83
C HIS A 21 -0.89 8.62 4.51
N SER A 22 -1.62 8.22 3.47
CA SER A 22 -1.51 8.82 2.14
C SER A 22 -2.87 9.33 1.63
N GLY A 23 -2.84 10.43 0.89
CA GLY A 23 -4.06 11.12 0.47
C GLY A 23 -3.74 12.34 -0.38
N ASP A 24 -4.31 13.49 -0.03
CA ASP A 24 -4.13 14.74 -0.77
C ASP A 24 -3.23 15.73 -0.01
N GLY A 25 -2.72 16.74 -0.72
CA GLY A 25 -1.87 17.78 -0.13
C GLY A 25 -0.54 17.22 0.41
N PHE A 26 -0.27 17.44 1.70
CA PHE A 26 1.01 17.10 2.34
C PHE A 26 1.24 15.59 2.53
N SER A 27 0.21 14.77 2.39
CA SER A 27 0.30 13.30 2.42
C SER A 27 0.20 12.67 1.03
N SER A 28 0.37 13.47 -0.04
CA SER A 28 0.22 12.95 -1.40
C SER A 28 1.23 11.84 -1.73
N PRO A 29 0.79 10.75 -2.38
CA PRO A 29 1.68 9.68 -2.84
C PRO A 29 2.86 10.16 -3.66
N GLY A 30 2.72 11.26 -4.41
CA GLY A 30 3.82 11.86 -5.18
C GLY A 30 4.98 12.38 -4.32
N LEU A 31 4.72 12.83 -3.09
CA LEU A 31 5.78 13.21 -2.14
C LEU A 31 6.48 11.96 -1.58
N ILE A 32 5.72 10.92 -1.27
CA ILE A 32 6.22 9.66 -0.73
C ILE A 32 7.02 8.90 -1.80
N LEU A 33 6.61 8.98 -3.07
CA LEU A 33 7.31 8.41 -4.22
C LEU A 33 8.76 8.90 -4.32
N LYS A 34 9.04 10.17 -3.97
CA LYS A 34 10.41 10.71 -3.93
C LYS A 34 11.27 10.00 -2.89
N ILE A 35 10.68 9.58 -1.78
CA ILE A 35 11.35 8.80 -0.73
C ILE A 35 11.59 7.38 -1.25
N ALA A 36 10.58 6.74 -1.82
CA ALA A 36 10.66 5.39 -2.37
C ALA A 36 11.77 5.25 -3.42
N LYS A 37 11.87 6.21 -4.35
CA LYS A 37 12.92 6.24 -5.40
C LYS A 37 14.33 6.40 -4.81
N ARG A 38 14.47 7.17 -3.73
CA ARG A 38 15.78 7.39 -3.08
C ARG A 38 16.21 6.20 -2.22
N HIS A 39 15.25 5.46 -1.69
CA HIS A 39 15.46 4.35 -0.77
C HIS A 39 14.80 3.07 -1.33
N PRO A 40 15.34 2.47 -2.41
CA PRO A 40 14.67 1.41 -3.14
C PRO A 40 14.55 0.07 -2.39
N LYS A 41 15.25 -0.10 -1.26
CA LYS A 41 15.14 -1.29 -0.40
C LYS A 41 14.15 -1.10 0.75
N LEU A 42 13.69 0.13 1.00
CA LEU A 42 12.73 0.44 2.05
C LEU A 42 11.33 -0.01 1.62
N PRO A 43 10.69 -0.97 2.31
CA PRO A 43 9.30 -1.32 2.02
C PRO A 43 8.38 -0.19 2.50
N ILE A 44 7.52 0.30 1.62
CA ILE A 44 6.61 1.42 1.90
C ILE A 44 5.18 0.98 1.67
N ILE A 45 4.31 1.16 2.67
CA ILE A 45 2.86 0.98 2.54
C ILE A 45 2.21 2.35 2.42
N LEU A 46 1.46 2.57 1.34
CA LEU A 46 0.58 3.72 1.17
C LEU A 46 -0.80 3.35 1.71
N GLY A 47 -1.18 3.93 2.84
CA GLY A 47 -2.54 3.82 3.36
C GLY A 47 -3.53 4.58 2.49
N HIS A 48 -4.73 4.03 2.33
CA HIS A 48 -5.81 4.56 1.47
C HIS A 48 -5.51 4.46 -0.02
N LEU A 49 -5.94 3.37 -0.64
CA LEU A 49 -5.83 3.16 -2.08
C LEU A 49 -6.77 4.13 -2.83
N LYS A 50 -6.16 5.12 -3.48
CA LYS A 50 -6.82 6.08 -4.37
C LYS A 50 -6.05 6.21 -5.68
N GLU A 51 -6.58 6.98 -6.63
CA GLU A 51 -5.97 7.22 -7.95
C GLU A 51 -4.47 7.58 -7.88
N SER A 52 -4.08 8.47 -6.97
CA SER A 52 -2.69 8.91 -6.83
C SER A 52 -1.74 7.81 -6.35
N ALA A 53 -2.23 6.82 -5.60
CA ALA A 53 -1.45 5.68 -5.13
C ALA A 53 -1.18 4.66 -6.26
N ILE A 54 -2.07 4.55 -7.25
CA ILE A 54 -1.91 3.68 -8.44
C ILE A 54 -0.63 4.04 -9.21
N ASN A 55 -0.41 5.33 -9.45
CA ASN A 55 0.80 5.79 -10.14
C ASN A 55 2.06 5.48 -9.33
N ALA A 56 2.04 5.68 -8.02
CA ALA A 56 3.18 5.35 -7.15
C ALA A 56 3.49 3.85 -7.15
N LEU A 57 2.46 3.00 -7.07
CA LEU A 57 2.57 1.54 -7.14
C LEU A 57 3.21 1.06 -8.45
N LYS A 58 2.85 1.69 -9.57
CA LYS A 58 3.40 1.41 -10.90
C LYS A 58 4.88 1.81 -11.02
N GLU A 59 5.25 2.95 -10.44
CA GLU A 59 6.59 3.54 -10.59
C GLU A 59 7.66 2.91 -9.71
N CYS A 60 7.31 2.34 -8.55
CA CYS A 60 8.28 1.83 -7.58
C CYS A 60 7.89 0.46 -7.06
N LYS A 61 8.82 -0.51 -7.19
CA LYS A 61 8.60 -1.91 -6.78
C LYS A 61 8.54 -2.11 -5.26
N ASN A 62 9.11 -1.21 -4.49
CA ASN A 62 9.11 -1.23 -3.03
C ASN A 62 7.86 -0.55 -2.40
N ILE A 63 6.91 -0.12 -3.23
CA ILE A 63 5.63 0.42 -2.76
C ILE A 63 4.58 -0.69 -2.74
N TYR A 64 3.84 -0.73 -1.64
CA TYR A 64 2.64 -1.50 -1.39
C TYR A 64 1.48 -0.52 -1.17
N VAL A 65 0.27 -0.93 -1.50
CA VAL A 65 -0.95 -0.13 -1.27
C VAL A 65 -1.90 -0.88 -0.34
N GLU A 66 -2.64 -0.14 0.46
CA GLU A 66 -3.57 -0.67 1.45
C GLU A 66 -5.02 -0.22 1.16
N THR A 67 -5.99 -1.13 1.30
CA THR A 67 -7.34 -0.96 0.72
C THR A 67 -8.32 -0.13 1.55
N SER A 68 -7.98 0.37 2.73
CA SER A 68 -8.94 1.09 3.57
C SER A 68 -9.51 2.31 2.85
N GLY A 69 -10.83 2.51 2.99
CA GLY A 69 -11.53 3.65 2.42
C GLY A 69 -11.52 3.71 0.88
N THR A 70 -11.17 2.62 0.18
CA THR A 70 -11.10 2.56 -1.29
C THR A 70 -12.45 2.26 -1.96
N LEU A 71 -12.45 2.31 -3.30
CA LEU A 71 -13.47 1.71 -4.17
C LEU A 71 -12.94 0.43 -4.83
N PRO A 72 -13.83 -0.51 -5.24
CA PRO A 72 -13.44 -1.74 -5.95
C PRO A 72 -12.61 -1.49 -7.21
N ASP A 73 -12.93 -0.46 -7.98
CA ASP A 73 -12.24 -0.10 -9.23
C ASP A 73 -10.73 0.15 -9.01
N PHE A 74 -10.36 0.79 -7.90
CA PHE A 74 -8.94 1.02 -7.60
C PHE A 74 -8.22 -0.26 -7.18
N ILE A 75 -8.92 -1.21 -6.55
CA ILE A 75 -8.37 -2.53 -6.24
C ILE A 75 -8.08 -3.26 -7.55
N GLU A 76 -9.02 -3.26 -8.49
CA GLU A 76 -8.87 -3.89 -9.81
C GLU A 76 -7.69 -3.30 -10.58
N LEU A 77 -7.56 -1.96 -10.61
CA LEU A 77 -6.42 -1.28 -11.21
C LEU A 77 -5.09 -1.65 -10.54
N ALA A 78 -5.04 -1.69 -9.21
CA ALA A 78 -3.83 -2.05 -8.47
C ALA A 78 -3.42 -3.51 -8.71
N VAL A 79 -4.38 -4.43 -8.74
CA VAL A 79 -4.19 -5.84 -9.07
C VAL A 79 -3.66 -6.01 -10.49
N GLY A 80 -4.16 -5.23 -11.45
CA GLY A 80 -3.67 -5.21 -12.83
C GLY A 80 -2.21 -4.75 -12.97
N ILE A 81 -1.68 -4.02 -11.98
CA ILE A 81 -0.26 -3.66 -11.90
C ILE A 81 0.52 -4.77 -11.21
N ASP A 82 0.13 -5.12 -9.98
CA ASP A 82 0.79 -6.14 -9.17
C ASP A 82 -0.11 -6.61 -8.01
N GLU A 83 -0.74 -7.77 -8.19
CA GLU A 83 -1.60 -8.40 -7.19
C GLU A 83 -0.87 -8.79 -5.89
N ASP A 84 0.47 -8.87 -5.87
CA ASP A 84 1.26 -9.25 -4.70
C ASP A 84 1.58 -8.08 -3.76
N ARG A 85 1.28 -6.85 -4.20
CA ARG A 85 1.57 -5.60 -3.48
C ARG A 85 0.33 -4.83 -3.00
N VAL A 86 -0.84 -5.46 -3.06
CA VAL A 86 -2.11 -4.92 -2.53
C VAL A 86 -2.42 -5.60 -1.20
N LEU A 87 -2.59 -4.81 -0.14
CA LEU A 87 -2.79 -5.27 1.23
C LEU A 87 -4.17 -4.88 1.73
N PHE A 88 -4.87 -5.80 2.41
CA PHE A 88 -6.09 -5.43 3.11
C PHE A 88 -5.80 -4.56 4.33
N GLY A 89 -6.64 -3.57 4.53
CA GLY A 89 -6.83 -2.92 5.83
C GLY A 89 -8.16 -2.18 5.87
N SER A 90 -8.55 -1.78 7.08
CA SER A 90 -9.88 -1.27 7.37
C SER A 90 -9.92 0.15 7.91
N ASP A 91 -8.78 0.69 8.35
CA ASP A 91 -8.69 1.96 9.08
C ASP A 91 -9.74 2.09 10.19
N ALA A 92 -9.95 1.02 10.95
CA ALA A 92 -10.81 1.06 12.13
C ALA A 92 -10.22 2.02 13.19
N PRO A 93 -11.04 2.85 13.85
CA PRO A 93 -12.51 2.78 13.94
C PRO A 93 -13.27 3.62 12.90
N TYR A 94 -12.60 4.28 11.97
CA TYR A 94 -13.23 5.19 10.99
C TYR A 94 -14.15 4.45 10.02
N TYR A 95 -13.75 3.27 9.56
CA TYR A 95 -14.63 2.37 8.81
C TYR A 95 -14.94 1.09 9.59
N ARG A 96 -15.99 0.38 9.14
CA ARG A 96 -16.43 -0.89 9.71
C ARG A 96 -15.80 -2.04 8.93
N TYR A 97 -15.33 -3.08 9.63
CA TYR A 97 -14.74 -4.27 8.99
C TYR A 97 -15.64 -4.90 7.90
N PRO A 98 -16.96 -5.14 8.12
CA PRO A 98 -17.79 -5.76 7.09
C PRO A 98 -17.86 -4.96 5.79
N THR A 99 -17.89 -3.62 5.88
CA THR A 99 -17.90 -2.74 4.70
C THR A 99 -16.59 -2.84 3.93
N GLN A 100 -15.45 -2.82 4.62
CA GLN A 100 -14.14 -2.89 3.98
C GLN A 100 -13.89 -4.25 3.34
N ILE A 101 -14.34 -5.34 3.97
CA ILE A 101 -14.31 -6.69 3.38
C ILE A 101 -15.22 -6.74 2.14
N ALA A 102 -16.44 -6.18 2.22
CA ALA A 102 -17.38 -6.16 1.10
C ALA A 102 -16.83 -5.39 -0.12
N ILE A 103 -16.03 -4.34 0.08
CA ILE A 103 -15.37 -3.62 -1.01
C ILE A 103 -14.39 -4.53 -1.77
N VAL A 104 -13.57 -5.33 -1.05
CA VAL A 104 -12.68 -6.31 -1.69
C VAL A 104 -13.48 -7.42 -2.39
N GLU A 105 -14.58 -7.87 -1.78
CA GLU A 105 -15.45 -8.88 -2.37
C GLU A 105 -16.22 -8.38 -3.59
N ALA A 106 -16.49 -7.07 -3.69
CA ALA A 106 -17.15 -6.46 -4.83
C ALA A 106 -16.23 -6.31 -6.06
N ALA A 107 -14.91 -6.30 -5.86
CA ALA A 107 -13.95 -6.18 -6.97
C ALA A 107 -14.04 -7.38 -7.93
N GLU A 108 -14.03 -7.10 -9.23
CA GLU A 108 -14.11 -8.06 -10.34
C GLU A 108 -12.76 -8.74 -10.62
N ILE A 109 -12.16 -9.31 -9.57
CA ILE A 109 -10.89 -10.04 -9.62
C ILE A 109 -11.09 -11.50 -9.21
N SER A 110 -10.09 -12.35 -9.52
CA SER A 110 -10.19 -13.78 -9.18
C SER A 110 -10.31 -14.00 -7.67
N LYS A 111 -10.97 -15.09 -7.26
CA LYS A 111 -11.05 -15.50 -5.84
C LYS A 111 -9.66 -15.67 -5.21
N LYS A 112 -8.67 -16.10 -6.00
CA LYS A 112 -7.27 -16.20 -5.58
C LYS A 112 -6.69 -14.82 -5.26
N CYS A 113 -6.95 -13.81 -6.09
CA CYS A 113 -6.52 -12.43 -5.84
C CYS A 113 -7.17 -11.87 -4.56
N LYS A 114 -8.47 -12.10 -4.36
CA LYS A 114 -9.17 -11.67 -3.13
C LYS A 114 -8.53 -12.27 -1.87
N LYS A 115 -8.24 -13.57 -1.90
CA LYS A 115 -7.53 -14.28 -0.83
C LYS A 115 -6.15 -13.67 -0.55
N LYS A 116 -5.41 -13.34 -1.61
CA LYS A 116 -4.11 -12.66 -1.51
C LYS A 116 -4.22 -11.32 -0.79
N ILE A 117 -5.15 -10.47 -1.23
CA ILE A 117 -5.38 -9.15 -0.64
C ILE A 117 -5.79 -9.26 0.83
N LEU A 118 -6.78 -10.12 1.12
CA LEU A 118 -7.35 -10.24 2.47
C LEU A 118 -6.36 -10.74 3.52
N TYR A 119 -5.37 -11.56 3.16
CA TYR A 119 -4.38 -12.01 4.13
C TYR A 119 -3.02 -12.48 3.59
N GLU A 120 -2.95 -13.21 2.45
CA GLU A 120 -1.69 -13.89 2.07
C GLU A 120 -0.56 -12.89 1.76
N ASN A 121 -0.90 -11.74 1.15
CA ASN A 121 0.06 -10.71 0.82
C ASN A 121 0.68 -10.11 2.09
N PHE A 122 -0.13 -9.79 3.10
CA PHE A 122 0.38 -9.25 4.36
C PHE A 122 1.21 -10.28 5.12
N GLN A 123 0.75 -11.54 5.17
CA GLN A 123 1.50 -12.65 5.79
C GLN A 123 2.88 -12.84 5.13
N ARG A 124 2.95 -12.76 3.81
CA ARG A 124 4.22 -12.82 3.08
C ARG A 124 5.06 -11.57 3.33
N PHE A 125 4.46 -10.39 3.35
CA PHE A 125 5.14 -9.11 3.56
C PHE A 125 5.90 -9.09 4.90
N ILE A 126 5.27 -9.51 6.00
CA ILE A 126 5.89 -9.50 7.33
C ILE A 126 6.87 -10.67 7.57
N SER A 127 6.85 -11.70 6.73
CA SER A 127 7.73 -12.88 6.88
C SER A 127 9.00 -12.79 6.06
N GLN A 128 9.12 -11.81 5.16
CA GLN A 128 10.36 -11.48 4.48
C GLN A 128 11.34 -10.85 5.50
N LYS A 129 12.47 -11.52 5.73
CA LYS A 129 13.60 -11.02 6.51
C LYS A 129 14.70 -10.51 5.60
#